data_AF-A0A0A2VUN4-F1
#
_entry.id   AF-A0A0A2VUN4-F1
#
_cell.length_a   1.000
_cell.length_b   1.000
_cell.length_c   1.000
_cell.angle_alpha   90.00
_cell.angle_beta   90.00
_cell.angle_gamma   90.00
#
_symmetry.space_group_name_H-M   'P 1'
#
loop_
_entity.id
_entity.type
_entity.pdbx_description
1 polymer ?
#
loop_
_entity_poly.entity_id
_entity_poly.type
_entity_poly.pdbx_seq_one_letter_code
_entity_poly.pdbx_strand_id
1 'polypeptide(L)'
;MLATGAQAAEPVKVGSKIDTEGSLLGNIILQVLESHDVKTVNKVQLGTTPVVRGAITSGELDIYPEYTGNGAFFFKTENDPAWKDAQKGYEKVKQLDYDKNHLVWLTPAPANNTYTIAVRKDLAEKNHLVSLADLSEYLKKGGTFKLAASAEFIERSDALPAFEKAYGFKLEQSQLLSLAGGDTAVTIKAAAQQTSGVNAAMAYGTDGPVAALGLETLTDPKGVQAVSAPTAVVREAVLKEYPQIGDWLKPVFTSLDQKTLQQLNAKIAVEACWRRVLVLLPLVLLLAAAWMLLPIINNAPNRLVSGEPLGITQLPGTLHYWLALPFLMLAGLTLAPGRALTQLVIIAIGELLFIGLLLLLGHIASQFALEGSSLARTSPGSGLWLMLAVCLLLCADAANRLTANPLWRLLLNLQIWIVPVVLLATGYFSDLSLMKEYVNRQDVFDDALSHCALRGAVRAAYCAPGRPCRLAAVARENRRERDWRRACANCAGALCAIAAGARRSGGFAAGATQHCGKRAGHGHVAGANFLASGSPAGVAGAAAQLTGGLCADYRDGRYRRADWCGRIWLDYFPGAVEQRAGFGSAWRDAGYRPGGDRRRAI
;
A
#
# COMPACT_ATOMS: atom_id res chain seq x y z
N MET A 1 -29.51 -18.32 -48.80
CA MET A 1 -28.16 -17.95 -48.35
C MET A 1 -28.26 -17.59 -46.88
N LEU A 2 -27.81 -18.46 -45.98
CA LEU A 2 -27.74 -18.18 -44.55
C LEU A 2 -26.43 -17.44 -44.29
N ALA A 3 -26.53 -16.22 -43.77
CA ALA A 3 -25.38 -15.42 -43.36
C ALA A 3 -24.70 -16.09 -42.15
N THR A 4 -23.51 -16.65 -42.36
CA THR A 4 -22.58 -16.98 -41.28
C THR A 4 -22.14 -15.68 -40.64
N GLY A 5 -22.71 -15.36 -39.47
CA GLY A 5 -22.22 -14.28 -38.63
C GLY A 5 -20.76 -14.57 -38.26
N ALA A 6 -19.87 -13.66 -38.64
CA ALA A 6 -18.48 -13.68 -38.20
C ALA A 6 -18.48 -13.55 -36.66
N GLN A 7 -18.22 -14.66 -35.96
CA GLN A 7 -17.98 -14.63 -34.53
C GLN A 7 -16.71 -13.82 -34.30
N ALA A 8 -16.83 -12.66 -33.67
CA ALA A 8 -15.68 -11.83 -33.38
C ALA A 8 -14.69 -12.64 -32.52
N ALA A 9 -13.43 -12.71 -32.97
CA ALA A 9 -12.33 -13.33 -32.25
C ALA A 9 -12.33 -12.91 -30.78
N GLU A 10 -12.25 -13.89 -29.86
CA GLU A 10 -12.11 -13.57 -28.44
C GLU A 10 -10.77 -12.85 -28.20
N PRO A 11 -10.73 -11.78 -27.39
CA PRO A 11 -9.48 -11.09 -27.11
C PRO A 11 -8.48 -11.99 -26.37
N VAL A 12 -7.22 -11.95 -26.79
CA VAL A 12 -6.12 -12.74 -26.22
C VAL A 12 -5.80 -12.29 -24.79
N LYS A 13 -5.89 -13.19 -23.82
CA LYS A 13 -5.63 -12.88 -22.40
C LYS A 13 -4.12 -12.95 -22.11
N VAL A 14 -3.48 -11.79 -22.00
CA VAL A 14 -2.04 -11.66 -21.75
C VAL A 14 -1.78 -11.55 -20.25
N GLY A 15 -1.01 -12.48 -19.70
CA GLY A 15 -0.67 -12.55 -18.28
C GLY A 15 0.82 -12.43 -17.99
N SER A 16 1.15 -12.39 -16.70
CA SER A 16 2.52 -12.60 -16.22
C SER A 16 2.57 -12.86 -14.71
N LYS A 17 3.76 -13.17 -14.21
CA LYS A 17 4.04 -13.29 -12.78
C LYS A 17 4.06 -11.90 -12.11
N ILE A 18 3.85 -11.88 -10.79
CA ILE A 18 3.74 -10.66 -9.97
C ILE A 18 5.08 -9.98 -9.62
N ASP A 19 6.18 -10.42 -10.23
CA ASP A 19 7.51 -9.84 -10.07
C ASP A 19 7.78 -8.68 -11.04
N THR A 20 8.93 -8.02 -10.90
CA THR A 20 9.35 -6.88 -11.74
C THR A 20 9.51 -7.31 -13.20
N GLU A 21 10.22 -8.42 -13.43
CA GLU A 21 10.45 -8.93 -14.79
C GLU A 21 9.15 -9.46 -15.42
N GLY A 22 8.25 -10.08 -14.64
CA GLY A 22 6.92 -10.44 -15.11
C GLY A 22 6.11 -9.21 -15.56
N SER A 23 6.19 -8.09 -14.85
CA SER A 23 5.57 -6.84 -15.29
C SER A 23 6.17 -6.35 -16.61
N LEU A 24 7.50 -6.32 -16.72
CA LEU A 24 8.22 -5.92 -17.94
C LEU A 24 7.80 -6.78 -19.14
N LEU A 25 8.01 -8.09 -19.04
CA LEU A 25 7.80 -9.03 -20.14
C LEU A 25 6.33 -9.18 -20.51
N GLY A 26 5.43 -9.15 -19.52
CA GLY A 26 3.98 -9.18 -19.76
C GLY A 26 3.51 -7.96 -20.55
N ASN A 27 4.00 -6.76 -20.21
CA ASN A 27 3.68 -5.54 -20.96
C ASN A 27 4.32 -5.52 -22.36
N ILE A 28 5.54 -6.06 -22.52
CA ILE A 28 6.17 -6.22 -23.84
C ILE A 28 5.28 -7.09 -24.75
N ILE A 29 4.87 -8.27 -24.28
CA ILE A 29 4.00 -9.17 -25.06
C ILE A 29 2.70 -8.46 -25.42
N LEU A 30 2.05 -7.81 -24.44
CA LEU A 30 0.79 -7.10 -24.63
C LEU A 30 0.91 -6.00 -25.70
N GLN A 31 1.94 -5.17 -25.63
CA GLN A 31 2.15 -4.07 -26.57
C GLN A 31 2.50 -4.56 -27.98
N VAL A 32 3.28 -5.64 -28.11
CA VAL A 32 3.58 -6.24 -29.41
C VAL A 32 2.30 -6.74 -30.07
N LEU A 33 1.44 -7.45 -29.33
CA LEU A 33 0.16 -7.92 -29.86
C LEU A 33 -0.76 -6.75 -30.25
N GLU A 34 -0.88 -5.74 -29.40
CA GLU A 34 -1.70 -4.56 -29.68
C GLU A 34 -1.20 -3.74 -30.87
N SER A 35 0.12 -3.64 -31.07
CA SER A 35 0.71 -2.95 -32.24
C SER A 35 0.44 -3.64 -33.58
N HIS A 36 -0.02 -4.90 -33.53
CA HIS A 36 -0.43 -5.70 -34.68
C HIS A 36 -1.96 -5.92 -34.70
N ASP A 37 -2.73 -5.02 -34.07
CA ASP A 37 -4.19 -5.00 -34.04
C ASP A 37 -4.87 -6.25 -33.42
N VAL A 38 -4.11 -7.06 -32.67
CA VAL A 38 -4.69 -8.17 -31.90
C VAL A 38 -5.37 -7.62 -30.66
N LYS A 39 -6.67 -7.91 -30.50
CA LYS A 39 -7.40 -7.51 -29.29
C LYS A 39 -6.89 -8.30 -28.09
N THR A 40 -6.61 -7.61 -26.98
CA THR A 40 -6.04 -8.21 -25.76
C THR A 40 -6.95 -8.01 -24.54
N VAL A 41 -6.77 -8.87 -23.53
CA VAL A 41 -7.19 -8.61 -22.14
C VAL A 41 -5.94 -8.55 -21.28
N ASN A 42 -5.71 -7.41 -20.63
CA ASN A 42 -4.58 -7.25 -19.72
C ASN A 42 -4.83 -7.99 -18.40
N LYS A 43 -4.06 -9.05 -18.15
CA LYS A 43 -3.96 -9.80 -16.90
C LYS A 43 -2.50 -9.86 -16.40
N VAL A 44 -1.69 -8.87 -16.74
CA VAL A 44 -0.29 -8.75 -16.29
C VAL A 44 -0.23 -8.71 -14.76
N GLN A 45 0.81 -9.33 -14.18
CA GLN A 45 0.99 -9.51 -12.74
C GLN A 45 -0.16 -10.26 -12.03
N LEU A 46 -0.64 -11.35 -12.64
CA LEU A 46 -1.77 -12.13 -12.12
C LEU A 46 -1.46 -12.80 -10.77
N GLY A 47 -0.23 -13.28 -10.58
CA GLY A 47 0.14 -13.97 -9.34
C GLY A 47 1.50 -14.67 -9.40
N THR A 48 1.70 -15.63 -8.50
CA THR A 48 2.90 -16.48 -8.46
C THR A 48 2.85 -17.58 -9.54
N THR A 49 3.97 -18.29 -9.75
CA THR A 49 4.08 -19.35 -10.77
C THR A 49 2.91 -20.35 -10.74
N PRO A 50 2.49 -20.93 -9.59
CA PRO A 50 1.37 -21.87 -9.57
C PRO A 50 0.04 -21.26 -10.02
N VAL A 51 -0.21 -19.98 -9.70
CA VAL A 51 -1.43 -19.26 -10.08
C VAL A 51 -1.48 -19.07 -11.59
N VAL A 52 -0.39 -18.55 -12.17
CA VAL A 52 -0.30 -18.29 -13.62
C VAL A 52 -0.31 -19.60 -14.41
N ARG A 53 0.38 -20.62 -13.91
CA ARG A 53 0.41 -21.96 -14.52
C ARG A 53 -0.97 -22.62 -14.52
N GLY A 54 -1.72 -22.51 -13.42
CA GLY A 54 -3.10 -23.00 -13.36
C GLY A 54 -4.03 -22.25 -14.31
N ALA A 55 -3.86 -20.93 -14.42
CA ALA A 55 -4.69 -20.11 -15.31
C ALA A 55 -4.47 -20.40 -16.80
N ILE A 56 -3.23 -20.65 -17.25
CA ILE A 56 -3.02 -20.99 -18.67
C ILE A 56 -3.53 -22.39 -19.02
N THR A 57 -3.38 -23.37 -18.13
CA THR A 57 -3.88 -24.74 -18.38
C THR A 57 -5.39 -24.84 -18.28
N SER A 58 -6.06 -23.94 -17.55
CA SER A 58 -7.52 -23.84 -17.51
C SER A 58 -8.13 -22.95 -18.61
N GLY A 59 -7.31 -22.24 -19.38
CA GLY A 59 -7.75 -21.29 -20.42
C GLY A 59 -8.21 -19.93 -19.91
N GLU A 60 -7.97 -19.62 -18.64
CA GLU A 60 -8.15 -18.28 -18.06
C GLU A 60 -7.04 -17.29 -18.47
N LEU A 61 -5.90 -17.80 -18.94
CA LEU A 61 -4.82 -17.09 -19.62
C LEU A 61 -4.50 -17.75 -20.96
N ASP A 62 -4.03 -16.96 -21.91
CA ASP A 62 -3.73 -17.42 -23.26
C ASP A 62 -2.23 -17.35 -23.60
N ILE A 63 -1.55 -16.30 -23.15
CA ILE A 63 -0.12 -16.11 -23.33
C ILE A 63 0.51 -15.42 -22.11
N TYR A 64 1.70 -15.86 -21.71
CA TYR A 64 2.47 -15.22 -20.64
C TYR A 64 3.97 -15.56 -20.75
N PRO A 65 4.88 -14.79 -20.13
CA PRO A 65 6.29 -15.14 -20.03
C PRO A 65 6.53 -16.20 -18.94
N GLU A 66 7.18 -17.29 -19.30
CA GLU A 66 7.61 -18.38 -18.41
C GLU A 66 9.10 -18.68 -18.59
N TYR A 67 9.68 -19.43 -17.65
CA TYR A 67 11.11 -19.72 -17.60
C TYR A 67 11.37 -21.22 -17.85
N THR A 68 12.34 -21.53 -18.72
CA THR A 68 12.66 -22.90 -19.14
C THR A 68 12.93 -23.87 -17.99
N GLY A 69 13.68 -23.42 -16.97
CA GLY A 69 14.03 -24.24 -15.81
C GLY A 69 12.82 -24.70 -14.99
N ASN A 70 11.69 -23.99 -15.04
CA ASN A 70 10.48 -24.39 -14.31
C ASN A 70 9.84 -25.68 -14.87
N GLY A 71 10.20 -26.07 -16.10
CA GLY A 71 9.81 -27.37 -16.67
C GLY A 71 10.21 -28.55 -15.78
N ALA A 72 11.32 -28.43 -15.05
CA ALA A 72 11.79 -29.44 -14.12
C ALA A 72 10.73 -29.78 -13.05
N PHE A 73 10.04 -28.76 -12.52
CA PHE A 73 9.00 -28.92 -11.50
C PHE A 73 7.63 -29.25 -12.10
N PHE A 74 7.29 -28.65 -13.24
CA PHE A 74 6.00 -28.91 -13.91
C PHE A 74 5.84 -30.39 -14.29
N PHE A 75 6.95 -31.05 -14.61
CA PHE A 75 6.97 -32.44 -15.07
C PHE A 75 7.64 -33.41 -14.08
N LYS A 76 8.06 -32.95 -12.89
CA LYS A 76 8.70 -33.76 -11.85
C LYS A 76 9.95 -34.50 -12.35
N THR A 77 10.84 -33.75 -13.01
CA THR A 77 12.09 -34.23 -13.63
C THR A 77 13.30 -33.43 -13.15
N GLU A 78 13.29 -33.01 -11.88
CA GLU A 78 14.24 -32.07 -11.27
C GLU A 78 15.71 -32.49 -11.40
N ASN A 79 15.98 -33.79 -11.40
CA ASN A 79 17.33 -34.35 -11.48
C ASN A 79 17.84 -34.53 -12.92
N ASP A 80 17.06 -34.17 -13.94
CA ASP A 80 17.47 -34.34 -15.33
C ASP A 80 18.58 -33.32 -15.70
N PRO A 81 19.74 -33.78 -16.20
CA PRO A 81 20.83 -32.89 -16.55
C PRO A 81 20.50 -31.92 -17.69
N ALA A 82 19.44 -32.16 -18.47
CA ALA A 82 18.98 -31.24 -19.51
C ALA A 82 18.67 -29.85 -18.95
N TRP A 83 18.21 -29.73 -17.70
CA TRP A 83 17.90 -28.44 -17.08
C TRP A 83 19.14 -27.58 -16.77
N LYS A 84 20.35 -28.14 -16.92
CA LYS A 84 21.63 -27.43 -16.78
C LYS A 84 22.18 -26.88 -18.09
N ASP A 85 21.52 -27.17 -19.19
CA ASP A 85 21.88 -26.73 -20.54
C ASP A 85 20.73 -25.92 -21.11
N ALA A 86 21.01 -24.68 -21.54
CA ALA A 86 19.99 -23.75 -22.00
C ALA A 86 19.14 -24.32 -23.15
N GLN A 87 19.80 -24.94 -24.13
CA GLN A 87 19.14 -25.45 -25.33
C GLN A 87 18.39 -26.75 -25.02
N LYS A 88 19.02 -27.68 -24.31
CA LYS A 88 18.38 -28.97 -23.97
C LYS A 88 17.19 -28.77 -23.04
N GLY A 89 17.30 -27.88 -22.06
CA GLY A 89 16.21 -27.53 -21.15
C GLY A 89 15.03 -26.93 -21.91
N TYR A 90 15.29 -25.99 -22.83
CA TYR A 90 14.27 -25.39 -23.67
C TYR A 90 13.55 -26.42 -24.56
N GLU A 91 14.28 -27.23 -25.33
CA GLU A 91 13.66 -28.23 -26.21
C GLU A 91 12.85 -29.26 -25.41
N LYS A 92 13.37 -29.68 -24.25
CA LYS A 92 12.69 -30.63 -23.37
C LYS A 92 11.37 -30.07 -22.83
N VAL A 93 11.36 -28.85 -22.28
CA VAL A 93 10.11 -28.27 -21.74
C VAL A 93 9.11 -27.96 -22.86
N LYS A 94 9.59 -27.49 -24.02
CA LYS A 94 8.77 -27.25 -25.20
C LYS A 94 8.03 -28.51 -25.63
N GLN A 95 8.72 -29.65 -25.69
CA GLN A 95 8.11 -30.93 -26.04
C GLN A 95 7.11 -31.39 -24.97
N LEU A 96 7.54 -31.47 -23.70
CA LEU A 96 6.70 -31.97 -22.61
C LEU A 96 5.41 -31.17 -22.42
N ASP A 97 5.49 -29.85 -22.59
CA ASP A 97 4.34 -28.97 -22.40
C ASP A 97 3.37 -28.95 -23.58
N TYR A 98 3.89 -29.12 -24.79
CA TYR A 98 3.07 -29.35 -25.96
C TYR A 98 2.31 -30.67 -25.85
N ASP A 99 3.02 -31.77 -25.54
CA ASP A 99 2.45 -33.12 -25.49
C ASP A 99 1.37 -33.25 -24.40
N LYS A 100 1.56 -32.60 -23.26
CA LYS A 100 0.67 -32.74 -22.09
C LYS A 100 -0.44 -31.70 -22.05
N ASN A 101 -0.16 -30.44 -22.41
CA ASN A 101 -1.06 -29.31 -22.16
C ASN A 101 -1.39 -28.51 -23.43
N HIS A 102 -0.85 -28.88 -24.60
CA HIS A 102 -0.99 -28.12 -25.83
C HIS A 102 -0.54 -26.66 -25.68
N LEU A 103 0.57 -26.46 -24.95
CA LEU A 103 1.20 -25.16 -24.78
C LEU A 103 2.45 -25.08 -25.66
N VAL A 104 2.54 -24.03 -26.46
CA VAL A 104 3.64 -23.78 -27.38
C VAL A 104 4.61 -22.79 -26.75
N TRP A 105 5.86 -23.23 -26.60
CA TRP A 105 6.96 -22.39 -26.13
C TRP A 105 7.58 -21.67 -27.33
N LEU A 106 7.62 -20.34 -27.29
CA LEU A 106 8.15 -19.48 -28.35
C LEU A 106 9.66 -19.25 -28.18
N THR A 107 10.23 -18.31 -28.94
CA THR A 107 11.67 -18.02 -28.91
C THR A 107 12.10 -17.55 -27.51
N PRO A 108 13.06 -18.24 -26.86
CA PRO A 108 13.56 -17.82 -25.56
C PRO A 108 14.54 -16.65 -25.67
N ALA A 109 14.60 -15.83 -24.62
CA ALA A 109 15.58 -14.78 -24.52
C ALA A 109 16.98 -15.34 -24.17
N PRO A 110 18.08 -14.73 -24.66
CA PRO A 110 19.44 -15.11 -24.32
C PRO A 110 19.86 -14.54 -22.95
N ALA A 111 19.10 -14.88 -21.91
CA ALA A 111 19.32 -14.49 -20.53
C ALA A 111 19.12 -15.69 -19.61
N ASN A 112 19.80 -15.70 -18.47
CA ASN A 112 19.63 -16.72 -17.44
C ASN A 112 19.12 -16.05 -16.17
N ASN A 113 17.79 -16.01 -16.04
CA ASN A 113 17.11 -15.52 -14.85
C ASN A 113 16.96 -16.67 -13.84
N THR A 114 18.09 -17.05 -13.23
CA THR A 114 18.10 -18.07 -12.19
C THR A 114 18.38 -17.46 -10.81
N TYR A 115 17.98 -18.17 -9.77
CA TYR A 115 18.23 -17.74 -8.40
C TYR A 115 19.73 -17.58 -8.13
N THR A 116 20.08 -16.54 -7.39
CA THR A 116 21.43 -16.34 -6.87
C THR A 116 21.37 -15.55 -5.57
N ILE A 117 22.54 -15.32 -4.99
CA ILE A 117 22.74 -14.41 -3.87
C ILE A 117 23.43 -13.16 -4.41
N ALA A 118 22.82 -12.00 -4.18
CA ALA A 118 23.46 -10.71 -4.39
C ALA A 118 24.05 -10.20 -3.08
N VAL A 119 25.27 -9.68 -3.11
CA VAL A 119 25.95 -9.07 -1.96
C VAL A 119 26.12 -7.58 -2.19
N ARG A 120 26.24 -6.79 -1.12
CA ARG A 120 26.59 -5.37 -1.30
C ARG A 120 27.95 -5.23 -1.98
N LYS A 121 28.06 -4.25 -2.87
CA LYS A 121 29.27 -4.01 -3.68
C LYS A 121 30.50 -3.72 -2.83
N ASP A 122 30.36 -2.98 -1.73
CA ASP A 122 31.45 -2.73 -0.79
C ASP A 122 31.93 -4.01 -0.06
N LEU A 123 31.03 -4.95 0.22
CA LEU A 123 31.39 -6.28 0.75
C LEU A 123 32.09 -7.12 -0.32
N ALA A 124 31.57 -7.11 -1.55
CA ALA A 124 32.13 -7.85 -2.67
C ALA A 124 33.55 -7.39 -3.01
N GLU A 125 33.76 -6.09 -3.21
CA GLU A 125 35.06 -5.52 -3.57
C GLU A 125 36.10 -5.72 -2.45
N LYS A 126 35.71 -5.48 -1.19
CA LYS A 126 36.62 -5.61 -0.05
C LYS A 126 37.11 -7.03 0.17
N ASN A 127 36.30 -8.04 -0.16
CA ASN A 127 36.60 -9.45 0.13
C ASN A 127 36.75 -10.29 -1.15
N HIS A 128 36.80 -9.65 -2.33
CA HIS A 128 36.90 -10.27 -3.64
C HIS A 128 35.84 -11.35 -3.91
N LEU A 129 34.57 -11.07 -3.58
CA LEU A 129 33.47 -12.02 -3.77
C LEU A 129 32.88 -11.88 -5.18
N VAL A 130 33.16 -12.83 -6.06
CA VAL A 130 32.63 -12.87 -7.45
C VAL A 130 31.70 -14.08 -7.65
N SER A 131 31.87 -15.12 -6.84
CA SER A 131 31.15 -16.39 -6.95
C SER A 131 30.62 -16.88 -5.62
N LEU A 132 29.67 -17.81 -5.68
CA LEU A 132 29.18 -18.54 -4.50
C LEU A 132 30.28 -19.41 -3.86
N ALA A 133 31.34 -19.77 -4.61
CA ALA A 133 32.51 -20.43 -4.05
C ALA A 133 33.31 -19.48 -3.14
N ASP A 134 33.54 -18.24 -3.59
CA ASP A 134 34.20 -17.19 -2.79
C ASP A 134 33.40 -16.87 -1.53
N LEU A 135 32.06 -16.83 -1.63
CA LEU A 135 31.17 -16.68 -0.47
C LEU A 135 31.37 -17.81 0.54
N SER A 136 31.46 -19.06 0.09
CA SER A 136 31.74 -20.20 0.98
C SER A 136 33.07 -20.01 1.72
N GLU A 137 34.14 -19.60 1.01
CA GLU A 137 35.43 -19.35 1.65
C GLU A 137 35.39 -18.20 2.65
N TYR A 138 34.69 -17.12 2.31
CA TYR A 138 34.48 -15.97 3.19
C TYR A 138 33.76 -16.38 4.48
N LEU A 139 32.70 -17.17 4.37
CA LEU A 139 31.94 -17.69 5.52
C LEU A 139 32.81 -18.61 6.40
N LYS A 140 33.61 -19.50 5.79
CA LYS A 140 34.52 -20.39 6.53
C LYS A 140 35.61 -19.65 7.29
N LYS A 141 36.02 -18.46 6.82
CA LYS A 141 36.96 -17.56 7.50
C LYS A 141 36.31 -16.72 8.62
N GLY A 142 35.02 -16.93 8.91
CA GLY A 142 34.28 -16.18 9.93
C GLY A 142 33.77 -14.82 9.44
N GLY A 143 33.59 -14.66 8.13
CA GLY A 143 33.05 -13.44 7.54
C GLY A 143 31.66 -13.08 8.07
N THR A 144 31.42 -11.79 8.35
CA THR A 144 30.11 -11.31 8.79
C THR A 144 29.13 -11.31 7.62
N PHE A 145 28.10 -12.15 7.70
CA PHE A 145 27.15 -12.33 6.62
C PHE A 145 25.74 -12.49 7.16
N LYS A 146 24.78 -11.79 6.53
CA LYS A 146 23.36 -11.93 6.81
C LYS A 146 22.54 -11.72 5.54
N LEU A 147 21.75 -12.74 5.20
CA LEU A 147 20.96 -12.84 3.98
C LEU A 147 19.50 -12.48 4.24
N ALA A 148 18.95 -11.51 3.50
CA ALA A 148 17.50 -11.34 3.38
C ALA A 148 16.97 -12.24 2.28
N ALA A 149 15.98 -13.07 2.59
CA ALA A 149 15.38 -14.01 1.65
C ALA A 149 13.90 -14.23 1.96
N SER A 150 13.14 -14.75 0.99
CA SER A 150 11.79 -15.25 1.26
C SER A 150 11.85 -16.57 2.04
N ALA A 151 10.80 -16.90 2.78
CA ALA A 151 10.68 -18.20 3.45
C ALA A 151 10.81 -19.37 2.45
N GLU A 152 10.21 -19.21 1.26
CA GLU A 152 10.31 -20.19 0.17
C GLU A 152 11.77 -20.48 -0.21
N PHE A 153 12.58 -19.44 -0.41
CA PHE A 153 13.97 -19.61 -0.81
C PHE A 153 14.84 -20.25 0.28
N ILE A 154 14.50 -20.01 1.55
CA ILE A 154 15.20 -20.61 2.70
C ILE A 154 14.85 -22.10 2.83
N GLU A 155 13.59 -22.48 2.59
CA GLU A 155 13.07 -23.82 2.93
C GLU A 155 13.09 -24.81 1.76
N ARG A 156 12.96 -24.34 0.51
CA ARG A 156 12.92 -25.20 -0.67
C ARG A 156 14.25 -25.93 -0.87
N SER A 157 14.20 -27.25 -1.04
CA SER A 157 15.41 -28.10 -1.17
C SER A 157 16.31 -27.75 -2.35
N ASP A 158 15.77 -27.11 -3.38
CA ASP A 158 16.43 -26.70 -4.61
C ASP A 158 16.88 -25.22 -4.61
N ALA A 159 16.69 -24.49 -3.51
CA ALA A 159 17.05 -23.08 -3.36
C ALA A 159 18.30 -22.90 -2.45
N LEU A 160 18.18 -22.21 -1.31
CA LEU A 160 19.31 -22.02 -0.37
C LEU A 160 19.96 -23.34 0.08
N PRO A 161 19.20 -24.39 0.50
CA PRO A 161 19.76 -25.69 0.86
C PRO A 161 20.62 -26.33 -0.25
N ALA A 162 20.27 -26.14 -1.52
CA ALA A 162 21.06 -26.67 -2.64
C ALA A 162 22.41 -25.94 -2.75
N PHE A 163 22.42 -24.61 -2.59
CA PHE A 163 23.66 -23.83 -2.55
C PHE A 163 24.53 -24.20 -1.36
N GLU A 164 23.95 -24.30 -0.16
CA GLU A 164 24.62 -24.72 1.06
C GLU A 164 25.32 -26.08 0.88
N LYS A 165 24.61 -27.07 0.32
CA LYS A 165 25.15 -28.40 0.05
C LYS A 165 26.25 -28.39 -1.01
N ALA A 166 26.04 -27.70 -2.12
CA ALA A 166 26.97 -27.71 -3.24
C ALA A 166 28.27 -26.95 -2.94
N TYR A 167 28.18 -25.83 -2.22
CA TYR A 167 29.33 -24.98 -1.90
C TYR A 167 29.93 -25.26 -0.52
N GLY A 168 29.24 -26.04 0.32
CA GLY A 168 29.75 -26.47 1.62
C GLY A 168 29.77 -25.34 2.64
N PHE A 169 28.67 -24.59 2.75
CA PHE A 169 28.41 -23.62 3.82
C PHE A 169 27.02 -23.86 4.42
N LYS A 170 26.78 -23.34 5.62
CA LYS A 170 25.46 -23.37 6.27
C LYS A 170 25.22 -22.02 6.94
N LEU A 171 24.09 -21.40 6.68
CA LEU A 171 23.70 -20.16 7.34
C LEU A 171 22.93 -20.47 8.63
N GLU A 172 23.33 -19.81 9.72
CA GLU A 172 22.60 -19.87 10.97
C GLU A 172 21.35 -18.98 10.94
N GLN A 173 20.43 -19.20 11.89
CA GLN A 173 19.23 -18.37 12.01
C GLN A 173 19.56 -16.88 12.23
N SER A 174 20.68 -16.59 12.90
CA SER A 174 21.19 -15.23 13.12
C SER A 174 21.62 -14.53 11.81
N GLN A 175 22.00 -15.32 10.81
CA GLN A 175 22.45 -14.90 9.48
C GLN A 175 21.32 -14.86 8.45
N LEU A 176 20.07 -15.05 8.87
CA LEU A 176 18.90 -15.02 8.00
C LEU A 176 17.92 -13.94 8.45
N LEU A 177 17.38 -13.20 7.48
CA LEU A 177 16.19 -12.38 7.63
C LEU A 177 15.13 -12.91 6.66
N SER A 178 14.18 -13.68 7.20
CA SER A 178 13.04 -14.18 6.43
C SER A 178 12.01 -13.06 6.25
N LEU A 179 11.68 -12.73 5.01
CA LEU A 179 10.66 -11.75 4.66
C LEU A 179 9.45 -12.47 4.08
N ALA A 180 8.26 -12.12 4.58
CA ALA A 180 7.00 -12.64 4.05
C ALA A 180 6.76 -12.03 2.65
N GLY A 181 6.81 -12.86 1.61
CA GLY A 181 6.68 -12.45 0.21
C GLY A 181 7.88 -12.89 -0.62
N GLY A 182 7.62 -13.36 -1.85
CA GLY A 182 8.64 -13.87 -2.78
C GLY A 182 9.33 -12.81 -3.63
N ASP A 183 9.20 -11.51 -3.30
CA ASP A 183 9.70 -10.42 -4.12
C ASP A 183 11.17 -10.08 -3.82
N THR A 184 12.04 -10.31 -4.79
CA THR A 184 13.48 -10.00 -4.70
C THR A 184 13.76 -8.51 -4.57
N ALA A 185 12.87 -7.62 -5.02
CA ALA A 185 13.05 -6.18 -4.84
C ALA A 185 13.08 -5.81 -3.35
N VAL A 186 12.31 -6.51 -2.51
CA VAL A 186 12.26 -6.27 -1.06
C VAL A 186 13.54 -6.78 -0.39
N THR A 187 14.03 -7.98 -0.76
CA THR A 187 15.26 -8.54 -0.19
C THR A 187 16.48 -7.71 -0.59
N ILE A 188 16.57 -7.30 -1.86
CA ILE A 188 17.66 -6.43 -2.37
C ILE A 188 17.64 -5.08 -1.65
N LYS A 189 16.45 -4.46 -1.49
CA LYS A 189 16.32 -3.21 -0.74
C LYS A 189 16.72 -3.38 0.73
N ALA A 190 16.32 -4.47 1.37
CA ALA A 190 16.69 -4.75 2.76
C ALA A 190 18.21 -4.84 2.93
N ALA A 191 18.90 -5.49 2.00
CA ALA A 191 20.35 -5.58 1.99
C ALA A 191 21.04 -4.24 1.69
N ALA A 192 20.57 -3.49 0.70
CA ALA A 192 21.08 -2.17 0.37
C ALA A 192 20.95 -1.18 1.55
N GLN A 193 19.83 -1.24 2.26
CA GLN A 193 19.55 -0.39 3.43
C GLN A 193 20.11 -0.96 4.74
N GLN A 194 20.79 -2.11 4.69
CA GLN A 194 21.34 -2.79 5.85
C GLN A 194 20.32 -3.07 6.95
N THR A 195 19.07 -3.33 6.56
CA THR A 195 17.96 -3.56 7.49
C THR A 195 18.29 -4.73 8.39
N SER A 196 18.24 -4.54 9.71
CA SER A 196 18.58 -5.58 10.69
C SER A 196 19.98 -6.20 10.51
N GLY A 197 20.92 -5.45 9.94
CA GLY A 197 22.30 -5.88 9.70
C GLY A 197 22.50 -6.75 8.45
N VAL A 198 21.49 -6.85 7.58
CA VAL A 198 21.59 -7.60 6.31
C VAL A 198 22.66 -6.99 5.40
N ASN A 199 23.43 -7.83 4.73
CA ASN A 199 24.42 -7.40 3.73
C ASN A 199 24.40 -8.24 2.44
N ALA A 200 23.45 -9.17 2.33
CA ALA A 200 23.18 -9.96 1.14
C ALA A 200 21.68 -10.17 0.94
N ALA A 201 21.26 -10.44 -0.29
CA ALA A 201 19.88 -10.64 -0.68
C ALA A 201 19.74 -11.87 -1.57
N MET A 202 18.63 -12.60 -1.39
CA MET A 202 18.07 -13.44 -2.45
C MET A 202 17.78 -12.53 -3.64
N ALA A 203 18.31 -12.89 -4.81
CA ALA A 203 18.13 -12.16 -6.04
C ALA A 203 18.00 -13.12 -7.22
N TYR A 204 17.51 -12.59 -8.32
CA TYR A 204 17.56 -13.19 -9.63
C TYR A 204 18.75 -12.65 -10.43
N GLY A 205 19.31 -13.45 -11.32
CA GLY A 205 20.43 -13.01 -12.17
C GLY A 205 20.14 -11.74 -12.98
N THR A 206 18.88 -11.52 -13.36
CA THR A 206 18.42 -10.37 -14.15
C THR A 206 17.82 -9.23 -13.30
N ASP A 207 17.89 -9.31 -11.97
CA ASP A 207 17.27 -8.31 -11.11
C ASP A 207 17.90 -6.92 -11.28
N GLY A 208 17.10 -6.01 -11.83
CA GLY A 208 17.45 -4.61 -11.99
C GLY A 208 17.83 -3.85 -10.71
N PRO A 209 17.15 -4.07 -9.55
CA PRO A 209 17.52 -3.40 -8.32
C PRO A 209 18.95 -3.69 -7.84
N VAL A 210 19.57 -4.81 -8.27
CA VAL A 210 20.90 -5.21 -7.78
C VAL A 210 21.94 -4.12 -8.06
N ALA A 211 22.16 -3.78 -9.33
CA ALA A 211 23.13 -2.75 -9.69
C ALA A 211 22.69 -1.35 -9.22
N ALA A 212 21.39 -1.05 -9.34
CA ALA A 212 20.84 0.26 -8.99
C ALA A 212 20.97 0.59 -7.49
N LEU A 213 20.94 -0.41 -6.61
CA LEU A 213 21.04 -0.26 -5.16
C LEU A 213 22.42 -0.60 -4.61
N GLY A 214 23.43 -0.76 -5.49
CA GLY A 214 24.82 -0.99 -5.08
C GLY A 214 25.09 -2.41 -4.57
N LEU A 215 24.42 -3.41 -5.13
CA LEU A 215 24.71 -4.82 -4.94
C LEU A 215 25.33 -5.42 -6.21
N GLU A 216 25.87 -6.62 -6.06
CA GLU A 216 26.45 -7.44 -7.13
C GLU A 216 26.01 -8.90 -6.95
N THR A 217 25.55 -9.54 -8.02
CA THR A 217 25.18 -10.96 -8.02
C THR A 217 26.42 -11.84 -8.02
N LEU A 218 26.43 -12.87 -7.18
CA LEU A 218 27.47 -13.89 -7.22
C LEU A 218 27.20 -14.92 -8.32
N THR A 219 28.24 -15.33 -9.02
CA THR A 219 28.17 -16.38 -10.04
C THR A 219 28.02 -17.78 -9.40
N ASP A 220 27.34 -18.69 -10.10
CA ASP A 220 27.13 -20.10 -9.71
C ASP A 220 28.01 -21.03 -10.58
N PRO A 221 29.33 -21.15 -10.30
CA PRO A 221 30.23 -21.98 -11.11
C PRO A 221 29.93 -23.49 -11.05
N LYS A 222 29.15 -23.97 -10.07
CA LYS A 222 28.77 -25.39 -9.97
C LYS A 222 27.46 -25.70 -10.68
N GLY A 223 26.78 -24.69 -11.23
CA GLY A 223 25.51 -24.85 -11.93
C GLY A 223 24.45 -25.48 -11.03
N VAL A 224 24.39 -25.07 -9.76
CA VAL A 224 23.43 -25.59 -8.77
C VAL A 224 22.01 -25.33 -9.22
N GLN A 225 21.74 -24.16 -9.79
CA GLN A 225 20.42 -23.82 -10.32
C GLN A 225 20.21 -24.29 -11.75
N ALA A 226 18.96 -24.49 -12.15
CA ALA A 226 18.61 -24.76 -13.55
C ALA A 226 18.76 -23.49 -14.39
N VAL A 227 19.08 -23.65 -15.68
CA VAL A 227 19.11 -22.53 -16.63
C VAL A 227 17.67 -22.10 -16.92
N SER A 228 17.38 -20.85 -16.60
CA SER A 228 16.03 -20.28 -16.63
C SER A 228 15.99 -19.12 -17.60
N ALA A 229 15.81 -19.44 -18.89
CA ALA A 229 15.61 -18.44 -19.94
C ALA A 229 14.12 -18.06 -20.01
N PRO A 230 13.77 -16.76 -19.98
CA PRO A 230 12.40 -16.34 -20.16
C PRO A 230 11.97 -16.50 -21.62
N THR A 231 10.75 -16.99 -21.83
CA THR A 231 10.11 -17.14 -23.13
C THR A 231 8.60 -16.97 -23.02
N ALA A 232 7.96 -16.53 -24.09
CA ALA A 232 6.51 -16.50 -24.16
C ALA A 232 5.96 -17.92 -24.37
N VAL A 233 5.02 -18.34 -23.51
CA VAL A 233 4.27 -19.59 -23.64
C VAL A 233 2.84 -19.25 -24.00
N VAL A 234 2.35 -19.82 -25.11
CA VAL A 234 1.03 -19.54 -25.68
C VAL A 234 0.24 -20.83 -25.87
N ARG A 235 -1.08 -20.77 -25.65
CA ARG A 235 -1.97 -21.89 -25.94
C ARG A 235 -2.00 -22.17 -27.45
N GLU A 236 -1.89 -23.44 -27.84
CA GLU A 236 -1.89 -23.85 -29.26
C GLU A 236 -3.11 -23.31 -30.02
N ALA A 237 -4.30 -23.32 -29.41
CA ALA A 237 -5.53 -22.78 -30.01
C ALA A 237 -5.42 -21.30 -30.41
N VAL A 238 -4.76 -20.48 -29.58
CA VAL A 238 -4.57 -19.05 -29.86
C VAL A 238 -3.50 -18.83 -30.91
N LEU A 239 -2.44 -19.63 -30.89
CA LEU A 239 -1.39 -19.57 -31.91
C LEU A 239 -1.90 -20.04 -33.29
N LYS A 240 -2.88 -20.95 -33.35
CA LYS A 240 -3.57 -21.33 -34.60
C LYS A 240 -4.39 -20.18 -35.19
N GLU A 241 -5.00 -19.37 -34.34
CA GLU A 241 -5.75 -18.18 -34.77
C GLU A 241 -4.83 -17.03 -35.19
N TYR A 242 -3.71 -16.86 -34.49
CA TYR A 242 -2.71 -15.83 -34.76
C TYR A 242 -1.30 -16.43 -34.94
N PRO A 243 -1.03 -17.12 -36.07
CA PRO A 243 0.25 -17.82 -36.28
C PRO A 243 1.46 -16.89 -36.32
N GLN A 244 1.26 -15.61 -36.62
CA GLN A 244 2.32 -14.60 -36.70
C GLN A 244 2.86 -14.17 -35.33
N ILE A 245 2.20 -14.51 -34.21
CA ILE A 245 2.68 -14.15 -32.85
C ILE A 245 4.11 -14.63 -32.62
N GLY A 246 4.45 -15.83 -33.12
CA GLY A 246 5.80 -16.37 -33.03
C GLY A 246 6.84 -15.49 -33.73
N ASP A 247 6.52 -14.99 -34.92
CA ASP A 247 7.41 -14.14 -35.72
C ASP A 247 7.57 -12.74 -35.13
N TRP A 248 6.50 -12.17 -34.57
CA TRP A 248 6.52 -10.85 -33.94
C TRP A 248 7.33 -10.84 -32.64
N LEU A 249 7.19 -11.87 -31.80
CA LEU A 249 7.89 -11.95 -30.52
C LEU A 249 9.35 -12.41 -30.66
N LYS A 250 9.70 -13.12 -31.73
CA LYS A 250 11.07 -13.62 -31.97
C LYS A 250 12.15 -12.53 -31.91
N PRO A 251 12.12 -11.44 -32.70
CA PRO A 251 13.16 -10.42 -32.64
C PRO A 251 13.20 -9.72 -31.28
N VAL A 252 12.04 -9.56 -30.64
CA VAL A 252 11.93 -8.94 -29.31
C VAL A 252 12.67 -9.80 -28.27
N PHE A 253 12.30 -11.07 -28.10
CA PHE A 253 12.93 -11.94 -27.11
C PHE A 253 14.41 -12.20 -27.41
N THR A 254 14.80 -12.29 -28.68
CA THR A 254 16.21 -12.42 -29.07
C THR A 254 17.06 -11.22 -28.64
N SER A 255 16.47 -10.02 -28.55
CA SER A 255 17.17 -8.80 -28.09
C SER A 255 17.30 -8.67 -26.58
N LEU A 256 16.58 -9.49 -25.80
CA LEU A 256 16.53 -9.42 -24.34
C LEU A 256 17.67 -10.21 -23.69
N ASP A 257 18.91 -9.82 -23.99
CA ASP A 257 20.08 -10.39 -23.31
C ASP A 257 20.11 -10.04 -21.81
N GLN A 258 20.97 -10.72 -21.05
CA GLN A 258 21.11 -10.55 -19.60
C GLN A 258 21.23 -9.07 -19.18
N LYS A 259 22.07 -8.31 -19.88
CA LYS A 259 22.38 -6.91 -19.54
C LYS A 259 21.19 -6.01 -19.87
N THR A 260 20.52 -6.27 -20.98
CA THR A 260 19.34 -5.54 -21.42
C THR A 260 18.19 -5.74 -20.43
N LEU A 261 17.93 -6.98 -20.00
CA LEU A 261 16.92 -7.26 -18.97
C LEU A 261 17.26 -6.58 -17.64
N GLN A 262 18.52 -6.66 -17.19
CA GLN A 262 18.95 -5.95 -15.98
C GLN A 262 18.69 -4.45 -16.08
N GLN A 263 19.01 -3.81 -17.22
CA GLN A 263 18.79 -2.38 -17.42
C GLN A 263 17.30 -2.00 -17.43
N LEU A 264 16.46 -2.80 -18.10
CA LEU A 264 15.02 -2.56 -18.16
C LEU A 264 14.36 -2.78 -16.79
N ASN A 265 14.69 -3.88 -16.11
CA ASN A 265 14.25 -4.14 -14.75
C ASN A 265 14.73 -3.04 -13.79
N ALA A 266 15.94 -2.49 -14.01
CA ALA A 266 16.50 -1.44 -13.17
C ALA A 266 15.73 -0.14 -13.36
N LYS A 267 15.34 0.21 -14.58
CA LYS A 267 14.49 1.39 -14.83
C LYS A 267 13.16 1.28 -14.12
N ILE A 268 12.51 0.11 -14.15
CA ILE A 268 11.24 -0.11 -13.44
C ILE A 268 11.43 0.01 -11.91
N ALA A 269 12.49 -0.58 -11.37
CA ALA A 269 12.79 -0.53 -9.94
C ALA A 269 13.26 0.85 -9.45
N VAL A 270 13.99 1.60 -10.27
CA VAL A 270 14.47 2.96 -9.97
C VAL A 270 13.37 3.99 -10.18
N GLU A 271 12.45 3.78 -11.13
CA GLU A 271 11.22 4.59 -11.23
C GLU A 271 10.28 4.33 -10.04
N ALA A 272 10.34 3.17 -9.38
CA ALA A 272 9.73 3.03 -8.06
C ALA A 272 10.39 3.93 -6.99
N CYS A 273 11.64 4.39 -7.19
CA CYS A 273 12.29 5.43 -6.38
C CYS A 273 11.71 6.83 -6.64
N TRP A 274 11.06 7.06 -7.81
CA TRP A 274 10.23 8.26 -8.08
C TRP A 274 8.96 8.31 -7.21
N ARG A 275 8.71 7.31 -6.34
CA ARG A 275 7.71 7.38 -5.27
C ARG A 275 7.79 8.66 -4.45
N ARG A 276 8.95 9.34 -4.37
CA ARG A 276 9.04 10.62 -3.65
C ARG A 276 8.26 11.72 -4.35
N VAL A 277 8.39 11.88 -5.66
CA VAL A 277 7.56 12.83 -6.43
C VAL A 277 6.10 12.40 -6.32
N LEU A 278 5.80 11.10 -6.45
CA LEU A 278 4.43 10.59 -6.37
C LEU A 278 3.76 10.69 -4.98
N VAL A 279 4.51 10.92 -3.90
CA VAL A 279 3.95 11.08 -2.54
C VAL A 279 4.10 12.51 -2.05
N LEU A 280 5.30 13.10 -2.11
CA LEU A 280 5.56 14.44 -1.60
C LEU A 280 4.82 15.50 -2.43
N LEU A 281 4.80 15.39 -3.77
CA LEU A 281 4.14 16.40 -4.61
C LEU A 281 2.63 16.44 -4.36
N PRO A 282 1.89 15.30 -4.33
CA PRO A 282 0.47 15.34 -3.96
C PRO A 282 0.21 15.90 -2.55
N LEU A 283 1.05 15.57 -1.56
CA LEU A 283 0.90 16.12 -0.21
C LEU A 283 1.12 17.64 -0.18
N VAL A 284 2.12 18.15 -0.91
CA VAL A 284 2.38 19.60 -1.02
C VAL A 284 1.26 20.30 -1.78
N LEU A 285 0.76 19.71 -2.86
CA LEU A 285 -0.41 20.23 -3.59
C LEU A 285 -1.66 20.25 -2.70
N LEU A 286 -1.85 19.22 -1.88
CA LEU A 286 -2.95 19.14 -0.93
C LEU A 286 -2.85 20.21 0.17
N LEU A 287 -1.64 20.48 0.68
CA LEU A 287 -1.38 21.59 1.61
C LEU A 287 -1.73 22.95 0.96
N ALA A 288 -1.26 23.19 -0.26
CA ALA A 288 -1.52 24.43 -0.98
C ALA A 288 -3.02 24.61 -1.29
N ALA A 289 -3.69 23.55 -1.72
CA ALA A 289 -5.13 23.56 -1.96
C ALA A 289 -5.93 23.81 -0.67
N ALA A 290 -5.55 23.17 0.45
CA ALA A 290 -6.17 23.40 1.74
C ALA A 290 -5.97 24.85 2.23
N TRP A 291 -4.79 25.43 1.98
CA TRP A 291 -4.46 26.80 2.33
C TRP A 291 -5.26 27.85 1.52
N MET A 292 -5.47 27.59 0.23
CA MET A 292 -6.14 28.54 -0.68
C MET A 292 -7.66 28.39 -0.73
N LEU A 293 -8.18 27.17 -0.61
CA LEU A 293 -9.58 26.87 -0.94
C LEU A 293 -10.46 26.58 0.27
N LEU A 294 -9.89 26.26 1.43
CA LEU A 294 -10.64 25.84 2.60
C LEU A 294 -10.56 26.86 3.73
N PRO A 295 -11.62 26.96 4.57
CA PRO A 295 -11.60 27.83 5.74
C PRO A 295 -10.58 27.33 6.76
N ILE A 296 -9.77 28.26 7.26
CA ILE A 296 -8.73 28.01 8.24
C ILE A 296 -9.31 28.01 9.65
N ILE A 297 -10.24 28.92 9.93
CA ILE A 297 -10.87 29.11 11.22
C ILE A 297 -12.38 29.29 11.02
N ASN A 298 -13.18 28.80 11.96
CA ASN A 298 -14.58 29.17 12.08
C ASN A 298 -14.74 30.06 13.32
N ASN A 299 -15.30 31.25 13.14
CA ASN A 299 -15.52 32.20 14.23
C ASN A 299 -17.02 32.44 14.43
N ALA A 300 -17.51 32.24 15.66
CA ALA A 300 -18.88 32.53 16.05
C ALA A 300 -18.90 33.60 17.15
N PRO A 301 -19.68 34.70 17.01
CA PRO A 301 -19.72 35.76 18.02
C PRO A 301 -20.18 35.30 19.41
N ASN A 302 -21.05 34.28 19.48
CA ASN A 302 -21.57 33.70 20.72
C ASN A 302 -22.15 32.30 20.47
N ARG A 303 -22.82 31.70 21.48
CA ARG A 303 -23.42 30.35 21.37
C ARG A 303 -24.69 30.28 20.49
N LEU A 304 -25.28 31.41 20.13
CA LEU A 304 -26.59 31.52 19.46
C LEU A 304 -26.44 31.75 17.95
N VAL A 305 -25.32 32.35 17.54
CA VAL A 305 -25.02 32.63 16.13
C VAL A 305 -24.12 31.52 15.57
N SER A 306 -24.45 31.03 14.38
CA SER A 306 -23.63 30.05 13.69
C SER A 306 -22.28 30.65 13.30
N GLY A 307 -21.22 29.86 13.39
CA GLY A 307 -19.87 30.35 13.06
C GLY A 307 -19.70 30.60 11.57
N GLU A 308 -19.06 31.71 11.23
CA GLU A 308 -18.67 32.02 9.86
C GLU A 308 -17.31 31.39 9.53
N PRO A 309 -17.19 30.69 8.40
CA PRO A 309 -15.93 30.13 7.94
C PRO A 309 -15.04 31.23 7.36
N LEU A 310 -13.85 31.39 7.93
CA LEU A 310 -12.86 32.38 7.50
C LEU A 310 -11.71 31.71 6.76
N GLY A 311 -11.50 32.14 5.51
CA GLY A 311 -10.32 31.79 4.70
C GLY A 311 -9.10 32.60 5.11
N ILE A 312 -7.94 32.26 4.54
CA ILE A 312 -6.67 32.87 4.90
C ILE A 312 -6.64 34.39 4.68
N THR A 313 -7.22 34.88 3.59
CA THR A 313 -7.23 36.31 3.23
C THR A 313 -8.12 37.16 4.15
N GLN A 314 -8.98 36.51 4.93
CA GLN A 314 -9.93 37.14 5.85
C GLN A 314 -9.42 37.13 7.30
N LEU A 315 -8.25 36.53 7.56
CA LEU A 315 -7.66 36.52 8.90
C LEU A 315 -6.99 37.87 9.22
N PRO A 316 -7.04 38.32 10.48
CA PRO A 316 -6.33 39.53 10.90
C PRO A 316 -4.79 39.36 10.83
N GLY A 317 -4.10 40.48 10.61
CA GLY A 317 -2.64 40.55 10.50
C GLY A 317 -2.07 40.14 9.14
N THR A 318 -0.74 40.15 8.99
CA THR A 318 -0.04 39.70 7.77
C THR A 318 0.92 38.54 8.01
N LEU A 319 1.15 38.18 9.28
CA LEU A 319 2.08 37.13 9.69
C LEU A 319 1.71 35.76 9.14
N HIS A 320 0.42 35.52 8.87
CA HIS A 320 -0.07 34.26 8.33
C HIS A 320 0.41 34.00 6.89
N TYR A 321 0.76 35.03 6.10
CA TYR A 321 1.32 34.84 4.75
C TYR A 321 2.71 34.19 4.75
N TRP A 322 3.49 34.31 5.84
CA TRP A 322 4.79 33.66 5.95
C TRP A 322 4.71 32.13 6.01
N LEU A 323 3.55 31.57 6.37
CA LEU A 323 3.31 30.13 6.35
C LEU A 323 3.24 29.55 4.92
N ALA A 324 3.19 30.41 3.89
CA ALA A 324 3.31 29.98 2.50
C ALA A 324 4.75 29.56 2.11
N LEU A 325 5.76 30.09 2.80
CA LEU A 325 7.18 29.85 2.50
C LEU A 325 7.59 28.37 2.71
N PRO A 326 7.18 27.70 3.81
CA PRO A 326 7.34 26.25 3.95
C PRO A 326 6.77 25.43 2.79
N PHE A 327 5.64 25.82 2.18
CA PHE A 327 5.08 25.09 1.03
C PHE A 327 5.99 25.16 -0.20
N LEU A 328 6.54 26.35 -0.48
CA LEU A 328 7.47 26.56 -1.59
C LEU A 328 8.78 25.80 -1.37
N MET A 329 9.28 25.77 -0.13
CA MET A 329 10.46 24.98 0.23
C MET A 329 10.21 23.49 0.04
N LEU A 330 9.07 22.96 0.52
CA LEU A 330 8.69 21.56 0.32
C LEU A 330 8.50 21.22 -1.16
N ALA A 331 7.93 22.13 -1.96
CA ALA A 331 7.80 21.98 -3.40
C ALA A 331 9.17 21.88 -4.08
N GLY A 332 10.13 22.73 -3.72
CA GLY A 332 11.50 22.67 -4.24
C GLY A 332 12.23 21.36 -3.89
N LEU A 333 11.94 20.78 -2.73
CA LEU A 333 12.51 19.52 -2.27
C LEU A 333 11.96 18.28 -3.01
N THR A 334 10.90 18.41 -3.81
CA THR A 334 10.38 17.32 -4.64
C THR A 334 11.39 16.85 -5.70
N LEU A 335 12.23 17.76 -6.18
CA LEU A 335 13.25 17.49 -7.19
C LEU A 335 14.63 17.17 -6.57
N ALA A 336 14.77 17.29 -5.25
CA ALA A 336 16.04 17.08 -4.56
C ALA A 336 16.35 15.58 -4.38
N PRO A 337 17.63 15.17 -4.50
CA PRO A 337 18.03 13.77 -4.35
C PRO A 337 17.63 13.21 -2.98
N GLY A 338 17.31 11.91 -2.94
CA GLY A 338 16.80 11.18 -1.76
C GLY A 338 17.80 10.95 -0.61
N ARG A 339 18.67 11.91 -0.30
CA ARG A 339 19.68 11.78 0.75
C ARG A 339 19.04 11.90 2.14
N ALA A 340 19.70 11.33 3.17
CA ALA A 340 19.27 11.40 4.56
C ALA A 340 19.06 12.86 5.02
N LEU A 341 19.96 13.77 4.62
CA LEU A 341 19.85 15.20 4.89
C LEU A 341 18.54 15.78 4.34
N THR A 342 18.14 15.38 3.14
CA THR A 342 16.89 15.85 2.52
C THR A 342 15.67 15.35 3.28
N GLN A 343 15.69 14.15 3.84
CA GLN A 343 14.58 13.67 4.70
C GLN A 343 14.53 14.45 6.02
N LEU A 344 15.69 14.75 6.63
CA LEU A 344 15.75 15.57 7.84
C LEU A 344 15.21 16.98 7.60
N VAL A 345 15.55 17.60 6.46
CA VAL A 345 15.03 18.92 6.08
C VAL A 345 13.51 18.87 5.87
N ILE A 346 12.97 17.82 5.26
CA ILE A 346 11.52 17.65 5.11
C ILE A 346 10.82 17.53 6.48
N ILE A 347 11.38 16.73 7.40
CA ILE A 347 10.83 16.61 8.77
C ILE A 347 10.87 17.98 9.46
N ALA A 348 11.99 18.68 9.40
CA ALA A 348 12.14 19.99 10.04
C ALA A 348 11.15 21.02 9.48
N ILE A 349 10.98 21.10 8.15
CA ILE A 349 10.02 22.04 7.55
C ILE A 349 8.57 21.64 7.87
N GLY A 350 8.25 20.35 7.80
CA GLY A 350 6.91 19.84 8.13
C GLY A 350 6.54 20.10 9.59
N GLU A 351 7.49 19.94 10.50
CA GLU A 351 7.32 20.23 11.92
C GLU A 351 7.19 21.73 12.20
N LEU A 352 8.05 22.57 11.61
CA LEU A 352 7.94 24.03 11.74
C LEU A 352 6.59 24.54 11.21
N LEU A 353 6.12 23.99 10.10
CA LEU A 353 4.81 24.31 9.56
C LEU A 353 3.68 23.84 10.49
N PHE A 354 3.76 22.62 11.03
CA PHE A 354 2.80 22.09 11.99
C PHE A 354 2.70 22.98 13.24
N ILE A 355 3.85 23.37 13.80
CA ILE A 355 3.93 24.30 14.94
C ILE A 355 3.38 25.68 14.56
N GLY A 356 3.77 26.21 13.40
CA GLY A 356 3.31 27.51 12.91
C GLY A 356 1.78 27.59 12.74
N LEU A 357 1.16 26.51 12.26
CA LEU A 357 -0.30 26.40 12.13
C LEU A 357 -1.00 26.39 13.50
N LEU A 358 -0.41 25.71 14.50
CA LEU A 358 -0.92 25.70 15.87
C LEU A 358 -0.78 27.07 16.55
N LEU A 359 0.37 27.72 16.38
CA LEU A 359 0.59 29.08 16.88
C LEU A 359 -0.38 30.08 16.24
N LEU A 360 -0.60 29.98 14.93
CA LEU A 360 -1.60 30.80 14.23
C LEU A 360 -2.99 30.63 14.84
N LEU A 361 -3.42 29.39 15.07
CA LEU A 361 -4.74 29.12 15.65
C LEU A 361 -4.92 29.78 17.02
N GLY A 362 -3.95 29.64 17.92
CA GLY A 362 -4.02 30.25 19.25
C GLY A 362 -3.97 31.78 19.18
N HIS A 363 -3.07 32.34 18.37
CA HIS A 363 -2.95 33.79 18.21
C HIS A 363 -4.25 34.44 17.69
N ILE A 364 -4.85 33.87 16.64
CA ILE A 364 -6.10 34.39 16.07
C ILE A 364 -7.26 34.21 17.05
N ALA A 365 -7.30 33.11 17.81
CA ALA A 365 -8.31 32.91 18.83
C ALA A 365 -8.25 33.99 19.92
N SER A 366 -7.05 34.33 20.40
CA SER A 366 -6.86 35.40 21.38
C SER A 366 -7.16 36.79 20.80
N GLN A 367 -6.80 37.07 19.54
CA GLN A 367 -7.17 38.34 18.88
C GLN A 367 -8.68 38.51 18.79
N PHE A 368 -9.42 37.50 18.34
CA PHE A 368 -10.88 37.56 18.28
C PHE A 368 -11.54 37.64 19.66
N ALA A 369 -10.93 37.05 20.69
CA ALA A 369 -11.40 37.18 22.07
C ALA A 369 -11.20 38.61 22.62
N LEU A 370 -10.16 39.32 22.18
CA LEU A 370 -9.84 40.69 22.58
C LEU A 370 -10.64 41.75 21.83
N GLU A 371 -10.83 41.59 20.51
CA GLU A 371 -11.56 42.54 19.66
C GLU A 371 -13.09 42.34 19.72
N GLY A 372 -13.52 41.12 20.03
CA GLY A 372 -14.93 40.75 20.13
C GLY A 372 -15.47 40.76 21.57
N SER A 373 -16.55 40.00 21.79
CA SER A 373 -17.02 39.71 23.14
C SER A 373 -16.22 38.53 23.73
N SER A 374 -16.05 38.47 25.06
CA SER A 374 -15.44 37.32 25.74
C SER A 374 -16.16 35.97 25.45
N LEU A 375 -17.40 36.05 24.97
CA LEU A 375 -18.24 34.95 24.53
C LEU A 375 -17.96 34.45 23.09
N ALA A 376 -17.06 35.12 22.36
CA ALA A 376 -16.64 34.71 21.02
C ALA A 376 -16.02 33.31 21.05
N ARG A 377 -16.35 32.55 20.02
CA ARG A 377 -16.06 31.13 19.86
C ARG A 377 -15.27 30.92 18.58
N THR A 378 -13.96 30.79 18.74
CA THR A 378 -13.04 30.44 17.67
C THR A 378 -12.81 28.93 17.66
N SER A 379 -12.86 28.31 16.49
CA SER A 379 -12.58 26.88 16.32
C SER A 379 -11.80 26.61 15.03
N PRO A 380 -10.97 25.56 15.00
CA PRO A 380 -10.23 25.19 13.80
C PRO A 380 -11.17 24.83 12.63
N GLY A 381 -10.93 25.43 11.47
CA GLY A 381 -11.64 25.17 10.23
C GLY A 381 -11.14 23.90 9.53
N SER A 382 -11.83 23.52 8.44
CA SER A 382 -11.51 22.29 7.71
C SER A 382 -10.15 22.31 7.01
N GLY A 383 -9.72 23.47 6.51
CA GLY A 383 -8.41 23.66 5.90
C GLY A 383 -7.30 23.44 6.91
N LEU A 384 -7.44 24.00 8.12
CA LEU A 384 -6.45 23.85 9.19
C LEU A 384 -6.30 22.39 9.64
N TRP A 385 -7.41 21.67 9.85
CA TRP A 385 -7.36 20.25 10.20
C TRP A 385 -6.68 19.40 9.13
N LEU A 386 -7.01 19.65 7.86
CA LEU A 386 -6.40 18.94 6.74
C LEU A 386 -4.90 19.21 6.69
N MET A 387 -4.46 20.46 6.85
CA MET A 387 -3.05 20.80 6.84
C MET A 387 -2.27 20.20 8.00
N LEU A 388 -2.81 20.22 9.23
CA LEU A 388 -2.20 19.56 10.38
C LEU A 388 -2.02 18.06 10.13
N ALA A 389 -3.04 17.39 9.58
CA ALA A 389 -2.97 15.96 9.25
C ALA A 389 -1.93 15.67 8.16
N VAL A 390 -1.85 16.51 7.13
CA VAL A 390 -0.87 16.35 6.04
C VAL A 390 0.55 16.60 6.52
N CYS A 391 0.79 17.57 7.40
CA CYS A 391 2.11 17.78 8.01
C CYS A 391 2.57 16.54 8.79
N LEU A 392 1.69 15.94 9.60
CA LEU A 392 1.99 14.72 10.34
C LEU A 392 2.29 13.54 9.41
N LEU A 393 1.50 13.38 8.34
CA LEU A 393 1.72 12.33 7.35
C LEU A 393 3.05 12.51 6.59
N LEU A 394 3.39 13.75 6.25
CA LEU A 394 4.64 14.11 5.58
C LEU A 394 5.85 13.82 6.48
N CYS A 395 5.80 14.19 7.77
CA CYS A 395 6.85 13.85 8.73
C CYS A 395 6.97 12.33 8.93
N ALA A 396 5.85 11.60 9.01
CA ALA A 396 5.86 10.15 9.17
C ALA A 396 6.44 9.41 7.94
N ASP A 397 6.08 9.83 6.72
CA ASP A 397 6.66 9.29 5.49
C ASP A 397 8.18 9.57 5.41
N ALA A 398 8.60 10.80 5.73
CA ALA A 398 10.02 11.16 5.75
C ALA A 398 10.81 10.38 6.81
N ALA A 399 10.26 10.17 8.01
CA ALA A 399 10.88 9.36 9.06
C ALA A 399 11.02 7.88 8.65
N ASN A 400 10.01 7.32 7.97
CA ASN A 400 10.06 5.96 7.44
C ASN A 400 11.15 5.76 6.39
N ARG A 401 11.45 6.81 5.61
CA ARG A 401 12.52 6.84 4.62
C ARG A 401 13.89 7.11 5.22
N LEU A 402 13.97 7.84 6.32
CA LEU A 402 15.21 8.22 6.98
C LEU A 402 15.86 7.06 7.72
N THR A 403 15.08 6.22 8.40
CA THR A 403 15.61 5.12 9.22
C THR A 403 14.72 3.88 9.14
N ALA A 404 15.35 2.71 9.12
CA ALA A 404 14.66 1.42 9.22
C ALA A 404 14.36 1.00 10.67
N ASN A 405 14.99 1.65 11.66
CA ASN A 405 14.89 1.26 13.06
C ASN A 405 13.55 1.74 13.67
N PRO A 406 12.72 0.83 14.20
CA PRO A 406 11.41 1.19 14.75
C PRO A 406 11.48 2.14 15.94
N LEU A 407 12.52 2.07 16.78
CA LEU A 407 12.70 2.97 17.92
C LEU A 407 12.94 4.41 17.45
N TRP A 408 13.83 4.59 16.47
CA TRP A 408 14.11 5.92 15.93
C TRP A 408 12.90 6.49 15.18
N ARG A 409 12.14 5.67 14.44
CA ARG A 409 10.86 6.10 13.85
C ARG A 409 9.88 6.57 14.91
N LEU A 410 9.75 5.81 16.00
CA LEU A 410 8.87 6.16 17.11
C LEU A 410 9.31 7.49 17.74
N LEU A 411 10.60 7.64 18.06
CA LEU A 411 11.14 8.87 18.66
C LEU A 411 10.95 10.10 17.77
N LEU A 412 11.20 9.98 16.46
CA LEU A 412 11.01 11.05 15.48
C LEU A 412 9.55 11.48 15.34
N ASN A 413 8.60 10.57 15.54
CA ASN A 413 7.17 10.92 15.52
C ASN A 413 6.68 11.43 16.88
N LEU A 414 7.19 10.90 17.99
CA LEU A 414 6.83 11.33 19.34
C LEU A 414 7.30 12.76 19.62
N GLN A 415 8.48 13.14 19.14
CA GLN A 415 9.04 14.46 19.39
C GLN A 415 8.20 15.61 18.81
N ILE A 416 7.47 15.38 17.70
CA ILE A 416 6.56 16.36 17.08
C ILE A 416 5.46 16.82 18.07
N TRP A 417 5.11 15.96 19.04
CA TRP A 417 4.07 16.25 20.03
C TRP A 417 4.55 17.07 21.22
N ILE A 418 5.86 17.28 21.39
CA ILE A 418 6.41 18.04 22.52
C ILE A 418 5.85 19.47 22.53
N VAL A 419 5.91 20.17 21.40
CA VAL A 419 5.46 21.57 21.31
C VAL A 419 3.95 21.71 21.50
N PRO A 420 3.07 20.92 20.84
CA PRO A 420 1.63 20.95 21.13
C PRO A 420 1.28 20.74 22.60
N VAL A 421 1.96 19.80 23.27
CA VAL A 421 1.75 19.51 24.69
C VAL A 421 2.15 20.72 25.55
N VAL A 422 3.28 21.35 25.25
CA VAL A 422 3.71 22.58 25.94
C VAL A 422 2.71 23.71 25.73
N LEU A 423 2.23 23.95 24.51
CA LEU A 423 1.24 24.99 24.22
C LEU A 423 -0.09 24.75 24.94
N LEU A 424 -0.52 23.50 25.05
CA LEU A 424 -1.70 23.14 25.86
C LEU A 424 -1.45 23.40 27.35
N ALA A 425 -0.30 23.00 27.87
CA ALA A 425 0.06 23.15 29.28
C ALA A 425 0.22 24.61 29.72
N THR A 426 0.70 25.48 28.83
CA THR A 426 0.82 26.92 29.10
C THR A 426 -0.51 27.67 28.98
N GLY A 427 -1.59 27.01 28.58
CA GLY A 427 -2.89 27.65 28.37
C GLY A 427 -2.95 28.52 27.12
N TYR A 428 -2.02 28.35 26.16
CA TYR A 428 -1.98 29.12 24.92
C TYR A 428 -3.28 29.03 24.10
N PHE A 429 -4.02 27.94 24.28
CA PHE A 429 -5.28 27.67 23.59
C PHE A 429 -6.54 28.00 24.40
N SER A 430 -6.41 28.70 25.54
CA SER A 430 -7.52 28.99 26.46
C SER A 430 -8.72 29.68 25.80
N ASP A 431 -8.47 30.51 24.78
CA ASP A 431 -9.51 31.24 24.06
C ASP A 431 -10.26 30.40 23.01
N LEU A 432 -9.82 29.17 22.73
CA LEU A 432 -10.52 28.27 21.81
C LEU A 432 -11.85 27.79 22.41
N SER A 433 -12.84 27.64 21.54
CA SER A 433 -14.19 27.19 21.92
C SER A 433 -14.19 25.87 22.70
N LEU A 434 -13.29 24.95 22.32
CA LEU A 434 -13.16 23.66 22.98
C LEU A 434 -12.61 23.81 24.41
N MET A 435 -11.61 24.67 24.60
CA MET A 435 -11.01 24.92 25.92
C MET A 435 -11.97 25.67 26.83
N LYS A 436 -12.69 26.67 26.30
CA LYS A 436 -13.77 27.34 27.03
C LYS A 436 -14.89 26.38 27.44
N GLU A 437 -15.25 25.39 26.61
CA GLU A 437 -16.25 24.39 26.97
C GLU A 437 -15.72 23.38 27.99
N TYR A 438 -14.44 22.99 27.91
CA TYR A 438 -13.78 22.16 28.91
C TYR A 438 -13.85 22.79 30.31
N VAL A 439 -13.45 24.06 30.44
CA VAL A 439 -13.50 24.79 31.72
C VAL A 439 -14.93 24.83 32.28
N ASN A 440 -15.94 24.97 31.43
CA ASN A 440 -17.35 25.01 31.85
C ASN A 440 -17.95 23.65 32.22
N ARG A 441 -17.30 22.53 31.84
CA ARG A 441 -17.80 21.16 32.05
C ARG A 441 -16.71 20.24 32.59
N GLN A 442 -15.80 20.79 33.38
CA GLN A 442 -14.58 20.11 33.77
C GLN A 442 -14.90 18.80 34.52
N ASP A 443 -15.92 18.80 35.36
CA ASP A 443 -16.47 17.64 36.06
C ASP A 443 -16.84 16.49 35.09
N VAL A 444 -17.57 16.80 34.02
CA VAL A 444 -18.00 15.80 33.02
C VAL A 444 -16.80 15.27 32.22
N PHE A 445 -15.83 16.12 31.91
CA PHE A 445 -14.63 15.71 31.18
C PHE A 445 -13.67 14.90 32.06
N ASP A 446 -13.50 15.27 33.33
CA ASP A 446 -12.64 14.57 34.29
C ASP A 446 -13.21 13.18 34.61
N ASP A 447 -14.53 13.04 34.72
CA ASP A 447 -15.21 11.73 34.84
C ASP A 447 -14.99 10.86 33.59
N ALA A 448 -15.11 11.45 32.39
CA ALA A 448 -14.85 10.74 31.14
C ALA A 448 -13.37 10.32 30.99
N LEU A 449 -12.43 11.16 31.44
CA LEU A 449 -11.00 10.86 31.44
C LEU A 449 -10.67 9.75 32.43
N SER A 450 -11.28 9.78 33.61
CA SER A 450 -11.17 8.72 34.63
C SER A 450 -11.60 7.36 34.08
N HIS A 451 -12.71 7.33 33.34
CA HIS A 451 -13.18 6.12 32.66
C HIS A 451 -12.25 5.63 31.54
N CYS A 452 -11.63 6.55 30.80
CA CYS A 452 -10.65 6.21 29.76
C CYS A 452 -9.31 5.75 30.37
N ALA A 453 -8.84 6.38 31.45
CA ALA A 453 -7.62 6.04 32.17
C ALA A 453 -7.74 4.64 32.81
N LEU A 454 -8.88 4.29 33.40
CA LEU A 454 -9.13 2.93 33.87
C LEU A 454 -9.06 1.89 32.74
N ARG A 455 -9.64 2.18 31.56
CA ARG A 455 -9.58 1.26 30.41
C ARG A 455 -8.18 1.17 29.80
N GLY A 456 -7.44 2.28 29.77
CA GLY A 456 -6.06 2.36 29.29
C GLY A 456 -5.08 1.64 30.21
N ALA A 457 -5.22 1.80 31.54
CA ALA A 457 -4.42 1.11 32.55
C ALA A 457 -4.64 -0.41 32.52
N VAL A 458 -5.90 -0.85 32.35
CA VAL A 458 -6.22 -2.26 32.14
C VAL A 458 -5.53 -2.79 30.87
N ARG A 459 -5.53 -2.03 29.76
CA ARG A 459 -4.89 -2.42 28.50
C ARG A 459 -3.35 -2.44 28.56
N ALA A 460 -2.74 -1.51 29.28
CA ALA A 460 -1.29 -1.48 29.52
C ALA A 460 -0.84 -2.65 30.40
N ALA A 461 -1.64 -3.04 31.40
CA ALA A 461 -1.40 -4.23 32.22
C ALA A 461 -1.48 -5.54 31.42
N TYR A 462 -2.27 -5.59 30.33
CA TYR A 462 -2.32 -6.73 29.41
C TYR A 462 -1.17 -6.76 28.36
N CYS A 463 -0.41 -5.67 28.20
CA CYS A 463 0.63 -5.54 27.18
C CYS A 463 2.07 -5.45 27.73
N ALA A 464 2.29 -5.59 29.04
CA ALA A 464 3.64 -5.60 29.62
C ALA A 464 4.39 -6.91 29.26
N PRO A 465 5.63 -6.85 28.73
CA PRO A 465 6.38 -8.05 28.35
C PRO A 465 7.12 -8.62 29.58
N GLY A 466 6.63 -9.74 30.14
CA GLY A 466 7.40 -10.47 31.14
C GLY A 466 6.66 -11.54 31.96
N ARG A 467 6.73 -12.79 31.46
CA ARG A 467 6.64 -14.10 32.16
C ARG A 467 5.27 -14.75 32.44
N PRO A 468 5.25 -16.11 32.50
CA PRO A 468 4.20 -16.92 31.89
C PRO A 468 3.30 -17.60 32.92
N CYS A 469 2.00 -17.57 32.68
CA CYS A 469 1.07 -18.56 33.24
C CYS A 469 0.25 -19.17 32.10
N ARG A 470 0.87 -20.11 31.37
CA ARG A 470 0.11 -21.20 30.76
C ARG A 470 -0.32 -22.13 31.88
N LEU A 471 -1.62 -22.37 31.99
CA LEU A 471 -2.29 -23.65 32.31
C LEU A 471 -3.59 -23.38 33.07
N ALA A 472 -4.67 -23.14 32.33
CA ALA A 472 -5.98 -23.75 32.56
C ALA A 472 -7.00 -23.21 31.54
N ALA A 473 -7.76 -24.14 30.96
CA ALA A 473 -9.00 -23.92 30.21
C ALA A 473 -8.88 -23.50 28.73
N VAL A 474 -8.27 -24.39 27.94
CA VAL A 474 -8.84 -24.81 26.65
C VAL A 474 -10.25 -25.35 26.92
N ALA A 475 -11.27 -24.49 26.88
CA ALA A 475 -12.70 -24.88 26.86
C ALA A 475 -13.71 -23.74 26.62
N ARG A 476 -13.31 -22.49 26.33
CA ARG A 476 -14.29 -21.37 26.16
C ARG A 476 -13.98 -20.41 25.00
N GLU A 477 -13.49 -20.94 23.87
CA GLU A 477 -13.02 -20.14 22.73
C GLU A 477 -14.11 -19.55 21.82
N ASN A 478 -15.38 -19.98 21.85
CA ASN A 478 -16.38 -19.56 20.84
C ASN A 478 -17.27 -18.34 21.19
N ARG A 479 -17.06 -17.69 22.34
CA ARG A 479 -17.82 -16.48 22.75
C ARG A 479 -17.00 -15.18 22.73
N ARG A 480 -15.68 -15.24 22.90
CA ARG A 480 -14.80 -14.04 22.96
C ARG A 480 -14.42 -13.47 21.58
N GLU A 481 -14.46 -14.28 20.53
CA GLU A 481 -14.15 -13.81 19.17
C GLU A 481 -15.25 -12.91 18.57
N ARG A 482 -16.50 -13.06 19.05
CA ARG A 482 -17.62 -12.16 18.72
C ARG A 482 -17.51 -10.81 19.43
N ASP A 483 -16.94 -10.76 20.64
CA ASP A 483 -16.67 -9.52 21.37
C ASP A 483 -15.45 -8.78 20.81
N TRP A 484 -14.47 -9.50 20.27
CA TRP A 484 -13.32 -8.91 19.55
C TRP A 484 -13.75 -8.16 18.29
N ARG A 485 -14.64 -8.75 17.47
CA ARG A 485 -15.21 -8.08 16.28
C ARG A 485 -16.07 -6.85 16.63
N ARG A 486 -16.75 -6.86 17.79
CA ARG A 486 -17.48 -5.68 18.32
C ARG A 486 -16.53 -4.61 18.88
N ALA A 487 -15.39 -4.98 19.47
CA ALA A 487 -14.40 -4.05 20.00
C ALA A 487 -13.64 -3.28 18.90
N CYS A 488 -13.31 -3.92 17.77
CA CYS A 488 -12.73 -3.22 16.62
C CYS A 488 -13.72 -2.25 15.94
N ALA A 489 -15.01 -2.62 15.85
CA ALA A 489 -16.07 -1.71 15.39
C ALA A 489 -16.25 -0.49 16.34
N ASN A 490 -16.00 -0.67 17.64
CA ASN A 490 -16.07 0.40 18.64
C ASN A 490 -14.85 1.35 18.61
N CYS A 491 -13.69 0.96 18.04
CA CYS A 491 -12.58 1.89 17.78
C CYS A 491 -12.90 2.89 16.67
N ALA A 492 -13.58 2.46 15.60
CA ALA A 492 -14.15 3.37 14.60
C ALA A 492 -15.28 4.23 15.20
N GLY A 493 -16.03 3.65 16.15
CA GLY A 493 -17.02 4.35 16.96
C GLY A 493 -16.45 5.44 17.89
N ALA A 494 -15.21 5.31 18.38
CA ALA A 494 -14.59 6.28 19.29
C ALA A 494 -14.20 7.60 18.59
N LEU A 495 -13.77 7.52 17.32
CA LEU A 495 -13.58 8.71 16.46
C LEU A 495 -14.92 9.34 16.08
N CYS A 496 -15.99 8.54 15.89
CA CYS A 496 -17.35 9.05 15.72
C CYS A 496 -17.98 9.64 17.00
N ALA A 497 -17.58 9.18 18.19
CA ALA A 497 -18.10 9.67 19.46
C ALA A 497 -17.61 11.09 19.79
N ILE A 498 -16.38 11.43 19.37
CA ILE A 498 -15.86 12.80 19.42
C ILE A 498 -16.65 13.71 18.46
N ALA A 499 -17.10 13.19 17.32
CA ALA A 499 -17.99 13.91 16.39
C ALA A 499 -19.46 13.99 16.87
N ALA A 500 -19.92 13.03 17.69
CA ALA A 500 -21.29 12.99 18.22
C ALA A 500 -21.50 13.85 19.48
N GLY A 501 -20.43 14.16 20.22
CA GLY A 501 -20.48 15.08 21.37
C GLY A 501 -20.92 16.51 21.01
N ALA A 502 -20.71 16.92 19.75
CA ALA A 502 -21.19 18.21 19.23
C ALA A 502 -22.71 18.24 18.95
N ARG A 503 -23.42 17.12 19.05
CA ARG A 503 -24.84 17.01 18.67
C ARG A 503 -25.83 17.16 19.84
N ARG A 504 -25.36 17.28 21.09
CA ARG A 504 -26.21 17.35 22.30
C ARG A 504 -26.47 18.75 22.87
N SER A 505 -26.03 19.82 22.21
CA SER A 505 -26.19 21.21 22.67
C SER A 505 -27.23 22.03 21.89
N GLY A 506 -28.18 21.39 21.20
CA GLY A 506 -29.30 22.09 20.54
C GLY A 506 -30.66 21.49 20.89
N GLY A 507 -31.46 22.23 21.67
CA GLY A 507 -32.92 22.22 21.57
C GLY A 507 -33.71 21.21 22.43
N PHE A 508 -34.28 21.73 23.52
CA PHE A 508 -35.59 21.36 24.07
C PHE A 508 -36.63 21.17 22.95
N ALA A 509 -37.26 19.99 22.88
CA ALA A 509 -38.66 19.78 22.44
C ALA A 509 -38.98 18.28 22.47
N ALA A 510 -39.31 17.74 23.65
CA ALA A 510 -39.95 16.44 23.78
C ALA A 510 -41.13 16.58 24.74
N GLY A 511 -42.27 16.97 24.20
CA GLY A 511 -43.55 17.00 24.89
C GLY A 511 -44.66 17.09 23.85
N ALA A 512 -45.53 16.07 23.86
CA ALA A 512 -46.75 15.93 23.06
C ALA A 512 -46.60 15.48 21.59
N THR A 513 -46.66 14.17 21.38
CA THR A 513 -47.45 13.59 20.27
C THR A 513 -48.07 12.27 20.73
N GLN A 514 -49.21 12.38 21.41
CA GLN A 514 -50.28 11.38 21.38
C GLN A 514 -51.49 12.08 20.73
N HIS A 515 -52.12 11.41 19.77
CA HIS A 515 -53.29 11.83 18.98
C HIS A 515 -53.07 12.92 17.90
N CYS A 516 -53.12 12.55 16.63
CA CYS A 516 -54.32 12.64 15.79
C CYS A 516 -53.94 12.31 14.32
N GLY A 517 -54.85 11.66 13.60
CA GLY A 517 -54.60 11.13 12.26
C GLY A 517 -54.98 12.04 11.09
N LYS A 518 -54.66 11.50 9.90
CA LYS A 518 -55.26 11.72 8.57
C LYS A 518 -54.99 13.04 7.81
N ARG A 519 -54.58 12.79 6.54
CA ARG A 519 -54.84 13.47 5.25
C ARG A 519 -53.76 14.38 4.63
N ALA A 520 -53.26 13.85 3.50
CA ALA A 520 -53.20 14.41 2.15
C ALA A 520 -52.15 15.47 1.77
N GLY A 521 -51.52 15.27 0.60
CA GLY A 521 -50.93 16.34 -0.22
C GLY A 521 -49.68 15.93 -1.01
N HIS A 522 -49.82 15.74 -2.32
CA HIS A 522 -48.74 15.61 -3.31
C HIS A 522 -47.81 16.83 -3.35
N GLY A 523 -46.55 16.62 -3.74
CA GLY A 523 -45.67 17.69 -4.22
C GLY A 523 -44.22 17.27 -4.39
N HIS A 524 -43.76 17.10 -5.64
CA HIS A 524 -42.34 17.11 -5.99
C HIS A 524 -41.69 18.43 -5.58
N VAL A 525 -40.42 18.37 -5.10
CA VAL A 525 -39.28 19.30 -5.29
C VAL A 525 -38.33 19.12 -4.09
N ALA A 526 -37.06 18.80 -4.37
CA ALA A 526 -35.85 19.34 -3.69
C ALA A 526 -34.65 18.38 -3.85
N GLY A 527 -33.98 18.50 -5.00
CA GLY A 527 -32.52 18.56 -5.00
C GLY A 527 -32.10 19.94 -4.45
N ALA A 528 -30.89 20.03 -3.91
CA ALA A 528 -30.28 21.19 -3.24
C ALA A 528 -30.74 21.40 -1.78
N ASN A 529 -30.10 20.70 -0.83
CA ASN A 529 -29.89 21.18 0.55
C ASN A 529 -28.95 20.28 1.38
N PHE A 530 -27.80 19.86 0.82
CA PHE A 530 -26.82 19.05 1.57
C PHE A 530 -25.41 19.69 1.70
N LEU A 531 -25.24 20.94 1.29
CA LEU A 531 -23.96 21.66 1.36
C LEU A 531 -23.87 22.71 2.49
N ALA A 532 -24.92 22.88 3.31
CA ALA A 532 -25.00 23.99 4.27
C ALA A 532 -24.58 23.66 5.72
N SER A 533 -24.03 22.47 6.00
CA SER A 533 -23.58 22.13 7.36
C SER A 533 -22.10 21.78 7.38
N GLY A 534 -21.24 22.74 7.70
CA GLY A 534 -19.78 22.63 7.85
C GLY A 534 -19.32 21.69 8.98
N SER A 535 -19.78 20.45 8.99
CA SER A 535 -19.36 19.39 9.91
C SER A 535 -18.14 18.64 9.35
N PRO A 536 -17.21 18.16 10.19
CA PRO A 536 -16.08 17.31 9.77
C PRO A 536 -16.52 16.08 8.95
N ALA A 537 -17.72 15.54 9.21
CA ALA A 537 -18.30 14.45 8.44
C ALA A 537 -18.77 14.87 7.04
N GLY A 538 -19.20 16.14 6.87
CA GLY A 538 -19.56 16.72 5.58
C GLY A 538 -18.33 16.99 4.71
N VAL A 539 -17.21 17.38 5.31
CA VAL A 539 -15.93 17.57 4.60
C VAL A 539 -15.28 16.23 4.24
N ALA A 540 -15.36 15.21 5.10
CA ALA A 540 -14.94 13.85 4.76
C ALA A 540 -15.84 13.22 3.67
N GLY A 541 -17.14 13.50 3.70
CA GLY A 541 -18.09 13.12 2.65
C GLY A 541 -17.85 13.85 1.33
N ALA A 542 -17.54 15.15 1.37
CA ALA A 542 -17.20 15.96 0.20
C ALA A 542 -15.81 15.61 -0.37
N ALA A 543 -14.83 15.27 0.47
CA ALA A 543 -13.53 14.76 0.04
C ALA A 543 -13.66 13.37 -0.59
N ALA A 544 -14.54 12.50 -0.06
CA ALA A 544 -14.89 11.21 -0.68
C ALA A 544 -15.71 11.37 -1.98
N GLN A 545 -16.53 12.42 -2.10
CA GLN A 545 -17.28 12.74 -3.32
C GLN A 545 -16.44 13.48 -4.38
N LEU A 546 -15.47 14.30 -4.01
CA LEU A 546 -14.53 14.96 -4.94
C LEU A 546 -13.45 13.99 -5.44
N THR A 547 -13.02 13.03 -4.61
CA THR A 547 -12.19 11.90 -5.06
C THR A 547 -12.98 10.84 -5.82
N GLY A 548 -14.28 10.65 -5.49
CA GLY A 548 -15.19 9.80 -6.24
C GLY A 548 -15.69 10.40 -7.57
N GLY A 549 -15.76 11.73 -7.66
CA GLY A 549 -16.22 12.47 -8.85
C GLY A 549 -15.22 12.50 -9.99
N LEU A 550 -13.94 12.25 -9.72
CA LEU A 550 -12.92 11.97 -10.73
C LEU A 550 -12.93 10.49 -11.20
N CYS A 551 -13.86 9.67 -10.72
CA CYS A 551 -13.92 8.23 -10.97
C CYS A 551 -15.31 7.70 -11.38
N ALA A 552 -16.23 8.57 -11.82
CA ALA A 552 -17.55 8.12 -12.27
C ALA A 552 -18.02 8.90 -13.50
N ASP A 553 -17.59 8.46 -14.69
CA ASP A 553 -18.37 8.69 -15.90
C ASP A 553 -19.38 7.54 -16.03
N TYR A 554 -20.66 7.86 -15.84
CA TYR A 554 -21.76 6.91 -15.90
C TYR A 554 -22.49 7.09 -17.23
N ARG A 555 -22.02 6.40 -18.27
CA ARG A 555 -22.81 6.07 -19.45
C ARG A 555 -22.81 4.55 -19.64
N ASP A 556 -24.01 3.99 -19.72
CA ASP A 556 -24.33 2.63 -20.17
C ASP A 556 -23.86 1.45 -19.28
N GLY A 557 -24.30 1.45 -18.02
CA GLY A 557 -24.68 0.21 -17.32
C GLY A 557 -23.59 -0.85 -17.08
N ARG A 558 -22.29 -0.50 -17.10
CA ARG A 558 -21.20 -1.43 -16.75
C ARG A 558 -20.27 -0.86 -15.67
N TYR A 559 -20.11 -1.62 -14.59
CA TYR A 559 -19.22 -1.34 -13.47
C TYR A 559 -17.75 -1.61 -13.89
N ARG A 560 -16.89 -0.59 -14.00
CA ARG A 560 -15.41 -0.75 -13.95
C ARG A 560 -14.93 -0.39 -12.55
N ARG A 561 -14.20 -1.29 -11.89
CA ARG A 561 -13.53 -1.00 -10.60
C ARG A 561 -12.10 -0.51 -10.87
N ALA A 562 -11.81 0.74 -10.52
CA ALA A 562 -10.44 1.24 -10.40
C ALA A 562 -9.88 0.85 -9.02
N ASP A 563 -8.84 0.02 -9.01
CA ASP A 563 -8.36 -0.76 -7.86
C ASP A 563 -7.18 -0.07 -7.13
N TRP A 564 -7.16 1.27 -7.13
CA TRP A 564 -5.99 2.06 -6.72
C TRP A 564 -5.97 2.37 -5.21
N CYS A 565 -7.09 2.80 -4.62
CA CYS A 565 -7.16 3.13 -3.19
C CYS A 565 -7.11 1.91 -2.26
N GLY A 566 -7.52 0.73 -2.73
CA GLY A 566 -7.51 -0.50 -1.94
C GLY A 566 -6.09 -1.00 -1.62
N ARG A 567 -5.13 -0.79 -2.53
CA ARG A 567 -3.74 -1.25 -2.37
C ARG A 567 -2.95 -0.40 -1.37
N ILE A 568 -3.18 0.91 -1.35
CA ILE A 568 -2.53 1.81 -0.39
C ILE A 568 -2.94 1.48 1.05
N TRP A 569 -4.17 1.04 1.29
CA TRP A 569 -4.62 0.70 2.64
C TRP A 569 -4.05 -0.63 3.14
N LEU A 570 -3.82 -1.60 2.25
CA LEU A 570 -3.25 -2.91 2.56
C LEU A 570 -1.74 -2.86 2.83
N ASP A 571 -1.01 -1.95 2.18
CA ASP A 571 0.44 -1.77 2.40
C ASP A 571 0.77 -1.17 3.79
N TYR A 572 -0.17 -0.46 4.41
CA TYR A 572 0.04 0.19 5.72
C TYR A 572 -0.57 -0.58 6.91
N PHE A 573 -1.46 -1.55 6.65
CA PHE A 573 -2.11 -2.38 7.68
C PHE A 573 -2.20 -3.86 7.23
N PRO A 574 -1.15 -4.66 7.43
CA PRO A 574 -1.07 -6.04 6.91
C PRO A 574 -2.06 -7.04 7.54
N GLY A 575 -2.83 -6.65 8.56
CA GLY A 575 -3.81 -7.52 9.24
C GLY A 575 -5.21 -7.59 8.61
N ALA A 576 -5.47 -6.92 7.48
CA ALA A 576 -6.84 -6.78 6.95
C ALA A 576 -7.27 -7.89 5.97
N VAL A 577 -6.37 -8.78 5.54
CA VAL A 577 -6.66 -9.80 4.50
C VAL A 577 -7.55 -10.93 5.04
N GLU A 578 -7.51 -11.21 6.34
CA GLU A 578 -8.25 -12.33 6.95
C GLU A 578 -9.77 -12.04 7.12
N GLN A 579 -10.23 -10.81 6.88
CA GLN A 579 -11.65 -10.45 7.02
C GLN A 579 -12.52 -10.71 5.78
N ARG A 580 -11.92 -10.92 4.59
CA ARG A 580 -12.70 -11.11 3.35
C ARG A 580 -13.38 -12.48 3.25
N ALA A 581 -12.85 -13.51 3.90
CA ALA A 581 -13.43 -14.85 3.89
C ALA A 581 -14.63 -15.03 4.84
N GLY A 582 -14.82 -14.13 5.81
CA GLY A 582 -15.86 -14.25 6.85
C GLY A 582 -17.19 -13.53 6.58
N PHE A 583 -17.31 -12.76 5.49
CA PHE A 583 -18.52 -11.97 5.21
C PHE A 583 -19.58 -12.72 4.38
N GLY A 584 -19.22 -13.82 3.72
CA GLY A 584 -20.15 -14.64 2.92
C GLY A 584 -21.01 -15.62 3.72
N SER A 585 -20.66 -15.90 4.98
CA SER A 585 -21.37 -16.88 5.83
C SER A 585 -22.33 -16.25 6.84
N ALA A 586 -22.21 -14.95 7.14
CA ALA A 586 -23.05 -14.29 8.16
C ALA A 586 -24.42 -13.79 7.66
N TRP A 587 -24.71 -13.88 6.35
CA TRP A 587 -26.01 -13.50 5.76
C TRP A 587 -27.01 -14.66 5.64
N ARG A 588 -26.64 -15.88 6.05
CA ARG A 588 -27.54 -17.05 6.04
C ARG A 588 -28.23 -17.35 7.37
N ASP A 589 -27.74 -16.80 8.48
CA ASP A 589 -28.22 -17.14 9.84
C ASP A 589 -29.06 -16.06 10.54
N ALA A 590 -29.36 -14.93 9.87
CA ALA A 590 -30.29 -13.92 10.39
C ALA A 590 -31.62 -14.02 9.63
N GLY A 591 -32.52 -14.88 10.12
CA GLY A 591 -33.78 -15.25 9.48
C GLY A 591 -34.68 -14.07 9.08
N TYR A 592 -34.67 -13.77 7.79
CA TYR A 592 -35.72 -13.01 7.11
C TYR A 592 -36.44 -13.97 6.14
N ARG A 593 -37.65 -14.40 6.51
CA ARG A 593 -38.53 -15.13 5.58
C ARG A 593 -39.10 -14.12 4.58
N PRO A 594 -38.93 -14.31 3.26
CA PRO A 594 -39.72 -13.57 2.30
C PRO A 594 -41.15 -14.11 2.39
N GLY A 595 -42.09 -13.26 2.83
CA GLY A 595 -43.51 -13.54 2.73
C GLY A 595 -43.87 -13.67 1.25
N GLY A 596 -44.14 -14.90 0.82
CA GLY A 596 -44.80 -15.16 -0.44
C GLY A 596 -46.29 -14.92 -0.28
N ASP A 597 -46.84 -14.01 -1.08
CA ASP A 597 -48.24 -14.09 -1.48
C ASP A 597 -48.30 -14.20 -3.00
N ARG A 598 -48.63 -15.40 -3.48
CA ARG A 598 -49.06 -15.62 -4.86
C ARG A 598 -50.55 -15.29 -4.90
N ARG A 599 -50.99 -14.39 -5.79
CA ARG A 599 -52.17 -14.62 -6.66
C ARG A 599 -52.50 -13.47 -7.63
N ARG A 600 -52.88 -13.89 -8.84
CA ARG A 600 -53.63 -13.25 -9.95
C ARG A 600 -52.82 -12.26 -10.82
N ALA A 601 -52.47 -12.58 -12.06
CA ALA A 601 -53.25 -12.96 -13.26
C ALA A 601 -53.77 -11.74 -14.06
N ILE A 602 -53.42 -11.78 -15.36
CA ILE A 602 -53.68 -10.87 -16.49
C ILE A 602 -52.65 -9.76 -16.64
#